data_AF-A0A2S9G1M0-F1
#
_entry.id   AF-A0A2S9G1M0-F1
#
_cell.length_a   1.000
_cell.length_b   1.000
_cell.length_c   1.000
_cell.angle_alpha   90.00
_cell.angle_beta   90.00
_cell.angle_gamma   90.00
#
_symmetry.space_group_name_H-M   'P 1'
#
loop_
_entity.id
_entity.type
_entity.pdbx_description
1 polymer ?
#
loop_
_entity_poly.entity_id
_entity_poly.type
_entity_poly.pdbx_seq_one_letter_code
_entity_poly.pdbx_strand_id
1 'polypeptide(L)'
;MPLFHSNAIMAGWAPAVAAGASIALRPKFSASQFIPDVRRFGSTYANYVGKPLSYILATPEQQDDADNPLRVAYGNEGAPRDLSR
;
A
#
# COMPACT_ATOMS: atom_id res chain seq x y z
N MET A 1 7.42 -0.70 2.96
CA MET A 1 8.65 0.08 2.79
C MET A 1 9.51 -0.06 4.03
N PRO A 2 10.83 -0.27 3.94
CA PRO A 2 11.71 -0.24 5.11
C PRO A 2 11.75 1.16 5.76
N LEU A 3 11.65 1.23 7.09
CA LEU A 3 11.53 2.51 7.82
C LEU A 3 12.80 3.38 7.79
N PHE A 4 13.94 2.83 7.41
CA PHE A 4 15.18 3.59 7.23
C PHE A 4 15.21 4.39 5.91
N HIS A 5 14.24 4.19 5.02
CA HIS A 5 14.18 4.90 3.74
C HIS A 5 13.41 6.22 3.87
N SER A 6 13.92 7.30 3.26
CA SER A 6 13.31 8.64 3.33
C SER A 6 11.83 8.66 2.96
N ASN A 7 11.43 7.98 1.87
CA ASN A 7 10.00 7.84 1.49
C ASN A 7 9.13 7.22 2.60
N ALA A 8 9.63 6.21 3.34
CA ALA A 8 8.87 5.61 4.43
C ALA A 8 8.62 6.61 5.55
N ILE A 9 9.61 7.47 5.82
CA ILE A 9 9.52 8.53 6.82
C ILE A 9 8.60 9.66 6.33
N MET A 10 8.90 10.23 5.15
CA MET A 10 8.24 11.43 4.62
C MET A 10 6.81 11.20 4.15
N ALA A 11 6.52 10.06 3.51
CA ALA A 11 5.21 9.77 2.94
C ALA A 11 4.42 8.73 3.75
N GLY A 12 5.06 7.96 4.64
CA GLY A 12 4.36 7.00 5.49
C GLY A 12 4.19 7.53 6.92
N TRP A 13 5.30 7.65 7.63
CA TRP A 13 5.32 7.90 9.06
C TRP A 13 4.92 9.35 9.43
N ALA A 14 5.54 10.36 8.82
CA ALA A 14 5.29 11.77 9.09
C ALA A 14 3.81 12.18 8.90
N PRO A 15 3.12 11.86 7.78
CA PRO A 15 1.72 12.21 7.62
C PRO A 15 0.82 11.45 8.60
N ALA A 16 1.14 10.20 8.95
CA ALA A 16 0.39 9.47 9.95
C ALA A 16 0.48 10.14 11.34
N VAL A 17 1.69 10.54 11.76
CA VAL A 17 1.89 11.27 13.03
C VAL A 17 1.18 12.62 12.99
N ALA A 18 1.34 13.40 11.92
CA ALA A 18 0.72 14.71 11.78
C ALA A 18 -0.82 14.66 11.81
N ALA A 19 -1.41 13.58 11.28
CA ALA A 19 -2.86 13.38 11.25
C ALA A 19 -3.41 12.64 12.49
N GLY A 20 -2.56 12.20 13.43
CA GLY A 20 -2.99 11.35 14.56
C GLY A 20 -3.49 9.96 14.12
N ALA A 21 -3.00 9.44 13.00
CA ALA A 21 -3.39 8.16 12.45
C ALA A 21 -2.58 6.99 13.04
N SER A 22 -3.08 5.77 12.83
CA SER A 22 -2.37 4.52 13.15
C SER A 22 -1.48 4.07 11.99
N ILE A 23 -0.38 3.38 12.30
CA ILE A 23 0.54 2.81 11.31
C ILE A 23 0.53 1.28 11.42
N ALA A 24 0.16 0.60 10.34
CA ALA A 24 0.30 -0.84 10.21
C ALA A 24 1.66 -1.20 9.58
N LEU A 25 2.44 -2.04 10.27
CA LEU A 25 3.75 -2.48 9.80
C LEU A 25 3.79 -3.99 9.62
N ARG A 26 4.51 -4.41 8.57
CA ARG A 26 4.80 -5.81 8.28
C ARG A 26 6.30 -6.03 8.16
N PRO A 27 6.85 -7.14 8.71
CA PRO A 27 8.29 -7.40 8.63
C PRO A 27 8.81 -7.61 7.19
N LYS A 28 8.00 -8.24 6.34
CA LYS A 28 8.35 -8.56 4.94
C LYS A 28 7.13 -8.36 4.05
N PHE A 29 7.32 -7.77 2.88
CA PHE A 29 6.28 -7.57 1.85
C PHE A 29 5.79 -8.91 1.24
N SER A 30 4.52 -8.92 0.84
CA SER A 30 3.81 -10.00 0.13
C SER A 30 2.67 -9.34 -0.63
N ALA A 31 2.67 -9.50 -1.95
CA ALA A 31 1.65 -8.95 -2.81
C ALA A 31 0.27 -9.56 -2.52
N SER A 32 0.19 -10.89 -2.39
CA SER A 32 -1.07 -11.61 -2.15
C SER A 32 -1.69 -11.39 -0.76
N GLN A 33 -0.98 -10.72 0.14
CA GLN A 33 -1.52 -10.35 1.46
C GLN A 33 -1.83 -8.85 1.56
N PHE A 34 -1.57 -8.06 0.52
CA PHE A 34 -1.77 -6.62 0.58
C PHE A 34 -3.23 -6.24 0.86
N ILE A 35 -4.19 -6.74 0.06
CA ILE A 35 -5.63 -6.45 0.27
C ILE A 35 -6.15 -7.07 1.58
N PRO A 36 -5.84 -8.34 1.93
CA PRO A 36 -6.18 -8.89 3.25
C PRO A 36 -5.68 -8.03 4.43
N ASP A 37 -4.44 -7.54 4.37
CA ASP A 37 -3.88 -6.66 5.40
C ASP A 37 -4.60 -5.31 5.43
N VAL A 38 -4.91 -4.73 4.26
CA VAL A 38 -5.68 -3.49 4.13
C VAL A 38 -7.03 -3.61 4.85
N ARG A 39 -7.78 -4.69 4.62
CA ARG A 39 -9.06 -4.94 5.30
C ARG A 39 -8.86 -5.14 6.80
N ARG A 40 -7.93 -6.02 7.19
CA ARG A 40 -7.65 -6.37 8.60
C ARG A 40 -7.34 -5.16 9.46
N PHE A 41 -6.56 -4.22 8.93
CA PHE A 41 -6.10 -3.05 9.68
C PHE A 41 -6.93 -1.78 9.42
N GLY A 42 -7.95 -1.84 8.56
CA GLY A 42 -8.71 -0.64 8.22
C GLY A 42 -7.87 0.40 7.44
N SER A 43 -6.85 -0.03 6.69
CA SER A 43 -5.87 0.88 6.08
C SER A 43 -6.52 1.74 5.00
N THR A 44 -6.58 3.05 5.19
CA THR A 44 -7.14 4.00 4.20
C THR A 44 -6.09 4.60 3.27
N TYR A 45 -4.81 4.43 3.61
CA TYR A 45 -3.67 4.99 2.89
C TYR A 45 -2.55 3.95 2.82
N ALA A 46 -1.91 3.83 1.66
CA ALA A 46 -0.71 3.03 1.48
C ALA A 46 0.34 3.82 0.70
N ASN A 47 1.59 3.80 1.16
CA ASN A 47 2.71 4.33 0.40
C ASN A 47 3.66 3.23 -0.10
N TYR A 48 4.15 3.37 -1.32
CA TYR A 48 5.07 2.43 -1.93
C TYR A 48 6.15 3.12 -2.78
N VAL A 49 7.24 2.40 -3.06
CA VAL A 49 8.27 2.81 -4.02
C VAL A 49 8.61 1.63 -4.91
N GLY A 50 8.72 1.88 -6.22
CA GLY A 50 9.12 0.90 -7.20
C GLY A 50 7.98 -0.01 -7.65
N LYS A 51 8.31 -1.29 -7.83
CA LYS A 51 7.40 -2.32 -8.35
C LYS A 51 6.30 -2.88 -7.43
N PRO A 52 6.15 -2.56 -6.12
CA PRO A 52 5.11 -3.17 -5.30
C PRO A 52 3.69 -3.07 -5.88
N LEU A 53 3.31 -1.94 -6.50
CA LEU A 53 2.00 -1.81 -7.14
C LEU A 53 1.81 -2.86 -8.23
N SER A 54 2.77 -2.98 -9.16
CA SER A 54 2.69 -4.00 -10.21
C SER A 54 2.68 -5.42 -9.66
N TYR A 55 3.35 -5.68 -8.52
CA TYR A 55 3.30 -7.00 -7.89
C TYR A 55 1.92 -7.30 -7.30
N ILE A 56 1.28 -6.31 -6.68
CA ILE A 56 -0.09 -6.42 -6.17
C ILE A 56 -1.05 -6.66 -7.34
N LEU A 57 -0.99 -5.84 -8.39
CA LEU A 57 -1.85 -5.99 -9.57
C LEU A 57 -1.61 -7.28 -10.35
N ALA A 58 -0.47 -7.95 -10.15
CA ALA A 58 -0.18 -9.26 -10.74
C ALA A 58 -0.77 -10.44 -9.95
N THR A 59 -1.30 -10.23 -8.73
CA THR A 59 -2.00 -11.28 -8.01
C THR A 59 -3.36 -11.57 -8.63
N PRO A 60 -3.87 -12.82 -8.57
CA PRO A 60 -5.22 -13.13 -9.05
C PRO A 60 -6.26 -12.27 -8.34
N GLU A 61 -7.08 -11.57 -9.13
CA GLU A 61 -8.19 -10.76 -8.64
C GLU A 61 -9.21 -11.63 -7.89
N GLN A 62 -9.71 -11.12 -6.78
CA GLN A 62 -10.79 -11.71 -6.01
C GLN A 62 -12.06 -10.86 -6.14
N GLN A 63 -13.21 -11.51 -6.05
CA GLN A 63 -14.51 -10.85 -6.20
C GLN A 63 -14.76 -9.76 -5.16
N ASP A 64 -14.10 -9.84 -4.00
CA ASP A 64 -14.22 -8.89 -2.91
C ASP A 64 -13.13 -7.83 -2.92
N ASP A 65 -12.19 -7.81 -3.88
CA ASP A 65 -11.05 -6.88 -3.87
C ASP A 65 -11.48 -5.42 -3.79
N ALA A 66 -12.60 -5.05 -4.39
CA ALA A 66 -13.19 -3.71 -4.29
C ALA A 66 -13.79 -3.39 -2.90
N ASP A 67 -14.15 -4.40 -2.10
CA ASP A 67 -14.63 -4.25 -0.73
C ASP A 67 -13.44 -4.10 0.24
N ASN A 68 -12.83 -2.93 0.22
CA ASN A 68 -11.74 -2.59 1.13
C ASN A 68 -11.71 -1.08 1.45
N PRO A 69 -11.14 -0.67 2.60
CA PRO A 69 -11.15 0.72 3.04
C PRO A 69 -10.11 1.63 2.37
N LEU A 70 -9.24 1.12 1.48
CA LEU A 70 -8.16 1.90 0.87
C LEU A 70 -8.73 3.01 -0.01
N ARG A 71 -8.31 4.24 0.25
CA ARG A 71 -8.75 5.42 -0.51
C ARG A 71 -7.63 5.99 -1.37
N VAL A 72 -6.39 5.86 -0.90
CA VAL A 72 -5.22 6.44 -1.55
C VAL A 72 -4.07 5.46 -1.52
N ALA A 73 -3.53 5.17 -2.70
CA ALA A 73 -2.21 4.56 -2.85
C ALA A 73 -1.26 5.63 -3.42
N TYR A 74 -0.22 5.98 -2.67
CA TYR A 74 0.76 6.99 -3.06
C TYR A 74 2.12 6.34 -3.32
N GLY A 75 2.67 6.54 -4.50
CA GLY A 75 3.98 6.01 -4.83
C GLY A 75 4.47 6.46 -6.18
N ASN A 76 5.69 6.08 -6.50
CA ASN A 76 6.26 6.25 -7.82
C ASN A 76 6.02 4.99 -8.67
N GLU A 77 6.36 5.04 -9.97
CA GLU A 77 6.43 3.86 -10.83
C GLU A 77 5.13 3.06 -11.02
N GLY A 78 3.98 3.75 -11.11
CA GLY A 78 2.83 3.18 -11.81
C GLY A 78 3.19 2.98 -13.28
N ALA A 79 3.33 1.72 -13.73
CA ALA A 79 3.70 1.45 -15.11
C ALA A 79 2.49 1.69 -16.03
N PRO A 80 2.67 2.10 -17.29
CA PRO A 80 1.54 2.27 -18.22
C PRO A 80 0.63 1.02 -18.34
N ARG A 81 1.21 -0.18 -18.21
CA ARG A 81 0.47 -1.46 -18.18
C ARG A 81 -0.45 -1.63 -16.96
N ASP A 82 -0.18 -0.91 -15.88
CA ASP A 82 -0.91 -1.02 -14.62
C ASP A 82 -2.19 -0.17 -14.66
N LEU A 83 -2.33 0.77 -15.61
CA LEU A 83 -3.49 1.67 -15.73
C LEU A 83 -4.77 0.97 -16.20
N SER A 84 -4.63 -0.19 -16.85
CA SER A 84 -5.77 -0.97 -17.37
C SER A 84 -6.17 -2.12 -16.45
N ARG A 85 -5.60 -2.19 -15.24
CA ARG A 85 -5.95 -3.13 -14.18
C ARG A 85 -6.62 -2.38 -13.05
#